data_AF-A0A829W3X1-F1
#
_entry.id   AF-A0A829W3X1-F1
#
_cell.length_a   1.000
_cell.length_b   1.000
_cell.length_c   1.000
_cell.angle_alpha   90.00
_cell.angle_beta   90.00
_cell.angle_gamma   90.00
#
_symmetry.space_group_name_H-M   'P 1'
#
loop_
_entity.id
_entity.type
_entity.pdbx_description
1 polymer ?
#
loop_
_entity_poly.entity_id
_entity_poly.type
_entity_poly.pdbx_seq_one_letter_code
_entity_poly.pdbx_strand_id
1 'polypeptide(L)'
;MKQNVETFFQQTPKKFDIIYIDACGSIPSVQHALRTITTICQYHRLNSPGIIISNFAEPDNSKESIEEYYDLITLYLFFKTFPLLESSCLETRDRCDEYLSLYDNVIQNFAFYYGEFISAVLRDIPSILVPLQRFARNPFINQLFDISEFDKVVISELTVNHSLAKFFFAMDNLNRKGALNDKEKCFLNELGSYNDLIKGLKIITLLKQHNIKLKDDVKLIENFFESSEKIYQFLDKPHSNIFFDVIINQLAYPLHYNTEQNIRYKYMAKSTSMYMDITIYDECRYIYEWLPALHQIVSAFENSSWQYVFRFALDGLVKSRKRYNNEFFFQGSVVPSSVDEFKDKEIRDRVNIN
;
A
#
# COMPACT_ATOMS: atom_id res chain seq x y z
N MET A 1 -18.35 -18.26 25.30
CA MET A 1 -17.97 -16.83 25.23
C MET A 1 -18.10 -16.37 23.79
N LYS A 2 -18.90 -15.33 23.50
CA LYS A 2 -18.85 -14.65 22.20
C LYS A 2 -17.66 -13.70 22.22
N GLN A 3 -16.55 -14.11 21.63
CA GLN A 3 -15.39 -13.25 21.42
C GLN A 3 -15.53 -12.61 20.03
N ASN A 4 -15.29 -11.30 19.91
CA ASN A 4 -15.27 -10.68 18.58
C ASN A 4 -14.05 -11.19 17.79
N VAL A 5 -14.15 -11.19 16.46
CA VAL A 5 -13.13 -11.74 15.56
C VAL A 5 -11.77 -11.05 15.75
N GLU A 6 -11.77 -9.76 16.07
CA GLU A 6 -10.57 -8.98 16.33
C GLU A 6 -9.79 -9.51 17.54
N THR A 7 -10.49 -9.71 18.67
CA THR A 7 -9.85 -10.24 19.89
C THR A 7 -9.38 -11.68 19.67
N PHE A 8 -10.11 -12.46 18.85
CA PHE A 8 -9.67 -13.81 18.48
C PHE A 8 -8.32 -13.78 17.75
N PHE A 9 -8.16 -12.93 16.74
CA PHE A 9 -6.89 -12.80 16.02
C PHE A 9 -5.79 -12.22 16.90
N GLN A 10 -6.09 -11.27 17.79
CA GLN A 10 -5.08 -10.76 18.72
C GLN A 10 -4.55 -11.85 19.66
N GLN A 11 -5.44 -12.67 20.23
CA GLN A 11 -5.08 -13.63 21.29
C GLN A 11 -4.64 -15.00 20.76
N THR A 12 -5.02 -15.36 19.54
CA THR A 12 -4.73 -16.68 18.98
C THR A 12 -3.52 -16.62 18.06
N PRO A 13 -2.38 -17.27 18.38
CA PRO A 13 -1.18 -17.24 17.55
C PRO A 13 -1.27 -18.09 16.27
N LYS A 14 -2.44 -18.66 15.97
CA LYS A 14 -2.65 -19.54 14.81
C LYS A 14 -2.66 -18.73 13.51
N LYS A 15 -1.89 -19.20 12.53
CA LYS A 15 -1.96 -18.73 11.14
C LYS A 15 -2.90 -19.62 10.32
N PHE A 16 -3.44 -19.04 9.26
CA PHE A 16 -4.39 -19.68 8.35
C PHE A 16 -3.89 -19.56 6.91
N ASP A 17 -4.00 -20.64 6.13
CA ASP A 17 -3.68 -20.63 4.70
C ASP A 17 -4.72 -19.88 3.88
N ILE A 18 -5.99 -19.99 4.28
CA ILE A 18 -7.13 -19.36 3.62
C ILE A 18 -8.04 -18.74 4.67
N ILE A 19 -8.43 -17.49 4.46
CA ILE A 19 -9.42 -16.79 5.29
C ILE A 19 -10.55 -16.31 4.39
N TYR A 20 -11.77 -16.73 4.70
CA TYR A 20 -12.99 -16.25 4.04
C TYR A 20 -13.70 -15.23 4.95
N ILE A 21 -13.92 -14.03 4.42
CA ILE A 21 -14.60 -12.92 5.09
C ILE A 21 -15.92 -12.71 4.38
N ASP A 22 -16.99 -13.19 5.01
CA ASP A 22 -18.35 -13.02 4.54
C ASP A 22 -19.02 -11.85 5.28
N ALA A 23 -18.74 -10.63 4.81
CA ALA A 23 -19.32 -9.43 5.38
C ALA A 23 -20.55 -9.01 4.58
N CYS A 24 -21.72 -9.05 5.21
CA CYS A 24 -22.97 -8.56 4.62
C CYS A 24 -23.05 -7.01 4.57
N GLY A 25 -22.00 -6.31 5.00
CA GLY A 25 -21.92 -4.86 5.05
C GLY A 25 -21.03 -4.29 3.95
N SER A 26 -21.27 -3.03 3.64
CA SER A 26 -20.38 -2.20 2.85
C SER A 26 -19.10 -1.89 3.62
N ILE A 27 -18.04 -1.51 2.90
CA ILE A 27 -16.80 -0.97 3.48
C ILE A 27 -16.52 0.44 2.96
N PRO A 28 -16.09 1.38 3.82
CA PRO A 28 -16.08 1.29 5.29
C PRO A 28 -17.51 1.31 5.87
N SER A 29 -17.74 0.69 7.03
CA SER A 29 -19.05 0.77 7.71
C SER A 29 -18.95 0.50 9.21
N VAL A 30 -20.00 0.82 9.95
CA VAL A 30 -20.07 0.54 11.40
C VAL A 30 -19.91 -0.95 11.76
N GLN A 31 -20.00 -1.85 10.77
CA GLN A 31 -19.75 -3.28 10.97
C GLN A 31 -18.25 -3.62 11.02
N HIS A 32 -17.37 -2.67 10.71
CA HIS A 32 -15.92 -2.77 10.84
C HIS A 32 -15.30 -3.97 10.11
N ALA A 33 -15.90 -4.35 8.98
CA ALA A 33 -15.44 -5.48 8.20
C ALA A 33 -14.01 -5.28 7.66
N LEU A 34 -13.65 -4.05 7.30
CA LEU A 34 -12.27 -3.73 6.89
C LEU A 34 -11.27 -3.84 8.05
N ARG A 35 -11.69 -3.48 9.27
CA ARG A 35 -10.86 -3.61 10.47
C ARG A 35 -10.45 -5.07 10.70
N THR A 36 -11.33 -6.03 10.38
CA THR A 36 -10.98 -7.46 10.45
C THR A 36 -9.77 -7.78 9.57
N ILE A 37 -9.70 -7.24 8.36
CA ILE A 37 -8.57 -7.44 7.43
C ILE A 37 -7.31 -6.78 7.98
N THR A 38 -7.43 -5.54 8.45
CA THR A 38 -6.35 -4.83 9.13
C THR A 38 -5.80 -5.66 10.29
N THR A 39 -6.67 -6.21 11.14
CA THR A 39 -6.28 -7.02 12.31
C THR A 39 -5.59 -8.33 11.91
N ILE A 40 -6.07 -9.04 10.88
CA ILE A 40 -5.40 -10.21 10.31
C ILE A 40 -3.95 -9.88 9.94
N CYS A 41 -3.74 -8.75 9.25
CA CYS A 41 -2.44 -8.31 8.80
C CYS A 41 -1.55 -7.85 9.97
N GLN A 42 -2.11 -7.10 10.92
CA GLN A 42 -1.39 -6.56 12.08
C GLN A 42 -0.76 -7.68 12.92
N TYR A 43 -1.54 -8.72 13.18
CA TYR A 43 -1.13 -9.88 13.97
C TYR A 43 -0.59 -11.04 13.15
N HIS A 44 -0.32 -10.85 11.85
CA HIS A 44 0.29 -11.87 10.98
C HIS A 44 -0.46 -13.20 11.01
N ARG A 45 -1.77 -13.17 10.77
CA ARG A 45 -2.65 -14.36 10.86
C ARG A 45 -2.85 -15.10 9.54
N LEU A 46 -2.35 -14.56 8.45
CA LEU A 46 -2.29 -15.26 7.17
C LEU A 46 -0.93 -15.97 7.01
N ASN A 47 -0.93 -17.19 6.50
CA ASN A 47 0.31 -17.85 6.06
C ASN A 47 0.85 -17.21 4.78
N SER A 48 2.12 -17.48 4.49
CA SER A 48 2.79 -17.02 3.28
C SER A 48 3.30 -18.21 2.46
N PRO A 49 2.81 -18.44 1.23
CA PRO A 49 1.68 -17.74 0.61
C PRO A 49 0.34 -18.07 1.30
N GLY A 50 -0.64 -17.17 1.18
CA GLY A 50 -1.97 -17.36 1.75
C GLY A 50 -3.05 -16.59 0.99
N ILE A 51 -4.32 -16.91 1.24
CA ILE A 51 -5.45 -16.38 0.48
C ILE A 51 -6.45 -15.67 1.39
N ILE A 52 -6.85 -14.46 1.01
CA ILE A 52 -8.05 -13.82 1.58
C ILE A 52 -9.11 -13.79 0.49
N ILE A 53 -10.25 -14.38 0.81
CA ILE A 53 -11.48 -14.28 0.05
C ILE A 53 -12.36 -13.30 0.80
N SER A 54 -12.70 -12.16 0.22
CA SER A 54 -13.56 -11.15 0.84
C SER A 54 -14.82 -10.95 0.04
N ASN A 55 -15.95 -10.83 0.72
CA ASN A 55 -17.25 -10.57 0.14
C ASN A 55 -17.86 -9.36 0.87
N PHE A 56 -18.19 -8.30 0.14
CA PHE A 56 -18.77 -7.05 0.68
C PHE A 56 -20.01 -6.64 -0.09
N ALA A 57 -20.95 -6.01 0.61
CA ALA A 57 -22.15 -5.46 -0.01
C ALA A 57 -21.90 -4.06 -0.61
N GLU A 58 -22.62 -3.73 -1.67
CA GLU A 58 -22.80 -2.35 -2.10
C GLU A 58 -23.54 -1.54 -1.01
N PRO A 59 -23.18 -0.27 -0.77
CA PRO A 59 -23.90 0.58 0.17
C PRO A 59 -25.38 0.69 -0.17
N ASP A 60 -26.21 0.64 0.88
CA ASP A 60 -27.67 0.76 0.74
C ASP A 60 -28.08 2.23 0.89
N ASN A 61 -28.49 2.86 -0.22
CA ASN A 61 -28.93 4.26 -0.26
C ASN A 61 -30.08 4.58 0.72
N SER A 62 -30.83 3.59 1.18
CA SER A 62 -31.90 3.79 2.18
C SER A 62 -31.40 3.90 3.62
N LYS A 63 -30.16 3.46 3.89
CA LYS A 63 -29.58 3.37 5.24
C LYS A 63 -28.29 4.16 5.40
N GLU A 64 -27.60 4.45 4.30
CA GLU A 64 -26.28 5.06 4.30
C GLU A 64 -26.28 6.30 3.41
N SER A 65 -25.49 7.31 3.81
CA SER A 65 -25.27 8.49 2.98
C SER A 65 -24.35 8.12 1.82
N ILE A 66 -24.92 7.86 0.65
CA ILE A 66 -24.17 7.46 -0.55
C ILE A 66 -23.21 8.56 -1.01
N GLU A 67 -23.55 9.83 -0.76
CA GLU A 67 -22.72 11.00 -1.08
C GLU A 67 -21.37 10.94 -0.36
N GLU A 68 -21.35 10.47 0.89
CA GLU A 68 -20.10 10.32 1.64
C GLU A 68 -19.19 9.22 1.08
N TYR A 69 -19.77 8.21 0.40
CA TYR A 69 -18.99 7.23 -0.34
C TYR A 69 -18.40 7.82 -1.62
N TYR A 70 -19.13 8.69 -2.32
CA TYR A 70 -18.60 9.37 -3.51
C TYR A 70 -17.34 10.16 -3.16
N ASP A 71 -17.39 10.94 -2.08
CA ASP A 71 -16.23 11.67 -1.54
C ASP A 71 -15.05 10.73 -1.27
N LEU A 72 -15.25 9.69 -0.46
CA LEU A 72 -14.19 8.79 -0.04
C LEU A 72 -13.55 8.06 -1.22
N ILE A 73 -14.37 7.51 -2.12
CA ILE A 73 -13.90 6.76 -3.29
C ILE A 73 -13.12 7.68 -4.24
N THR A 74 -13.64 8.87 -4.49
CA THR A 74 -12.99 9.87 -5.34
C THR A 74 -11.63 10.24 -4.76
N LEU A 75 -11.59 10.60 -3.47
CA LEU A 75 -10.37 10.99 -2.79
C LEU A 75 -9.33 9.87 -2.79
N TYR A 76 -9.74 8.63 -2.51
CA TYR A 76 -8.84 7.48 -2.48
C TYR A 76 -8.25 7.14 -3.85
N LEU A 77 -9.05 7.23 -4.91
CA LEU A 77 -8.62 6.89 -6.27
C LEU A 77 -7.92 8.06 -6.98
N PHE A 78 -8.08 9.30 -6.50
CA PHE A 78 -7.60 10.50 -7.17
C PHE A 78 -6.10 10.45 -7.53
N PHE A 79 -5.22 10.25 -6.56
CA PHE A 79 -3.77 10.20 -6.82
C PHE A 79 -3.29 8.88 -7.44
N LYS A 80 -4.16 7.87 -7.54
CA LYS A 80 -3.90 6.66 -8.33
C LYS A 80 -4.19 6.92 -9.81
N THR A 81 -5.24 7.68 -10.10
CA THR A 81 -5.61 8.11 -11.46
C THR A 81 -4.69 9.22 -11.98
N PHE A 82 -4.34 10.18 -11.11
CA PHE A 82 -3.55 11.36 -11.44
C PHE A 82 -2.26 11.43 -10.59
N PRO A 83 -1.32 10.49 -10.76
CA PRO A 83 -0.14 10.37 -9.89
C PRO A 83 0.82 11.56 -9.98
N LEU A 84 0.76 12.33 -11.07
CA LEU A 84 1.62 13.49 -11.31
C LEU A 84 1.11 14.77 -10.62
N LEU A 85 -0.16 14.84 -10.23
CA LEU A 85 -0.72 16.03 -9.56
C LEU A 85 -0.18 16.18 -8.14
N GLU A 86 0.06 17.41 -7.71
CA GLU A 86 0.56 17.71 -6.37
C GLU A 86 -0.52 17.47 -5.29
N SER A 87 -0.10 17.18 -4.06
CA SER A 87 -1.08 16.99 -2.96
C SER A 87 -1.82 18.28 -2.60
N SER A 88 -1.20 19.43 -2.89
CA SER A 88 -1.77 20.77 -2.70
C SER A 88 -3.08 20.98 -3.48
N CYS A 89 -3.28 20.24 -4.59
CA CYS A 89 -4.51 20.28 -5.38
C CYS A 89 -5.77 19.94 -4.56
N LEU A 90 -5.63 19.23 -3.44
CA LEU A 90 -6.74 18.84 -2.55
C LEU A 90 -6.73 19.58 -1.20
N GLU A 91 -6.08 20.74 -1.10
CA GLU A 91 -6.19 21.60 0.09
C GLU A 91 -7.63 22.02 0.39
N THR A 92 -8.45 22.11 -0.66
CA THR A 92 -9.90 22.31 -0.65
C THR A 92 -10.48 21.52 -1.83
N ARG A 93 -11.50 20.69 -1.60
CA ARG A 93 -12.08 19.77 -2.61
C ARG A 93 -12.54 20.48 -3.89
N ASP A 94 -12.95 21.74 -3.77
CA ASP A 94 -13.67 22.48 -4.81
C ASP A 94 -12.77 23.19 -5.84
N ARG A 95 -11.45 22.98 -5.78
CA ARG A 95 -10.47 23.77 -6.58
C ARG A 95 -9.69 22.98 -7.63
N CYS A 96 -10.00 21.70 -7.82
CA CYS A 96 -9.31 20.85 -8.78
C CYS A 96 -10.29 20.26 -9.78
N ASP A 97 -10.19 20.69 -11.04
CA ASP A 97 -11.08 20.26 -12.12
C ASP A 97 -10.99 18.74 -12.36
N GLU A 98 -9.79 18.15 -12.23
CA GLU A 98 -9.59 16.70 -12.33
C GLU A 98 -10.30 15.95 -11.21
N TYR A 99 -10.35 16.53 -9.99
CA TYR A 99 -11.07 15.95 -8.87
C TYR A 99 -12.58 15.98 -9.12
N LEU A 100 -13.11 17.14 -9.54
CA LEU A 100 -14.53 17.30 -9.86
C LEU A 100 -14.95 16.36 -11.00
N SER A 101 -14.12 16.23 -12.04
CA SER A 101 -14.38 15.29 -13.13
C SER A 101 -14.39 13.84 -12.66
N LEU A 102 -13.44 13.43 -11.80
CA LEU A 102 -13.45 12.09 -11.23
C LEU A 102 -14.68 11.86 -10.34
N TYR A 103 -15.08 12.87 -9.56
CA TYR A 103 -16.25 12.81 -8.68
C TYR A 103 -17.54 12.58 -9.48
N ASP A 104 -17.73 13.32 -10.58
CA ASP A 104 -18.85 13.12 -11.50
C ASP A 104 -18.85 11.72 -12.12
N ASN A 105 -17.68 11.20 -12.50
CA ASN A 105 -17.55 9.84 -13.01
C ASN A 105 -17.89 8.78 -11.95
N VAL A 106 -17.51 9.01 -10.69
CA VAL A 106 -17.86 8.15 -9.56
C VAL A 106 -19.37 8.13 -9.33
N ILE A 107 -20.05 9.27 -9.43
CA ILE A 107 -21.52 9.32 -9.34
C ILE A 107 -22.17 8.52 -10.47
N GLN A 108 -21.72 8.74 -11.71
CA GLN A 108 -22.32 8.10 -12.89
C GLN A 108 -22.08 6.59 -12.94
N ASN A 109 -20.93 6.13 -12.45
CA ASN A 109 -20.50 4.73 -12.53
C ASN A 109 -20.13 4.15 -11.16
N PHE A 110 -20.92 4.49 -10.13
CA PHE A 110 -20.62 4.17 -8.73
C PHE A 110 -20.22 2.71 -8.50
N ALA A 111 -20.99 1.78 -9.07
CA ALA A 111 -20.78 0.35 -8.85
C ALA A 111 -19.41 -0.14 -9.39
N PHE A 112 -18.90 0.48 -10.46
CA PHE A 112 -17.56 0.20 -10.96
C PHE A 112 -16.50 0.74 -10.00
N TYR A 113 -16.56 2.03 -9.68
CA TYR A 113 -15.57 2.69 -8.83
C TYR A 113 -15.55 2.15 -7.40
N TYR A 114 -16.70 1.76 -6.87
CA TYR A 114 -16.79 1.10 -5.57
C TYR A 114 -16.10 -0.26 -5.58
N GLY A 115 -16.31 -1.06 -6.63
CA GLY A 115 -15.59 -2.32 -6.82
C GLY A 115 -14.07 -2.13 -6.96
N GLU A 116 -13.63 -1.09 -7.66
CA GLU A 116 -12.20 -0.75 -7.77
C GLU A 116 -11.61 -0.29 -6.44
N PHE A 117 -12.34 0.54 -5.69
CA PHE A 117 -11.98 0.98 -4.35
C PHE A 117 -11.79 -0.21 -3.39
N ILE A 118 -12.76 -1.14 -3.33
CA ILE A 118 -12.65 -2.36 -2.52
C ILE A 118 -11.37 -3.10 -2.89
N SER A 119 -11.17 -3.38 -4.19
CA SER A 119 -10.01 -4.14 -4.65
C SER A 119 -8.70 -3.45 -4.25
N ALA A 120 -8.62 -2.13 -4.40
CA ALA A 120 -7.42 -1.35 -4.10
C ALA A 120 -7.10 -1.33 -2.60
N VAL A 121 -8.10 -1.05 -1.75
CA VAL A 121 -7.92 -1.03 -0.29
C VAL A 121 -7.49 -2.40 0.24
N LEU A 122 -8.10 -3.48 -0.27
CA LEU A 122 -7.74 -4.84 0.12
C LEU A 122 -6.29 -5.20 -0.18
N ARG A 123 -5.71 -4.60 -1.21
CA ARG A 123 -4.30 -4.77 -1.57
C ARG A 123 -3.38 -3.84 -0.81
N ASP A 124 -3.79 -2.59 -0.60
CA ASP A 124 -2.96 -1.57 0.02
C ASP A 124 -2.82 -1.80 1.53
N ILE A 125 -3.86 -2.30 2.22
CA ILE A 125 -3.78 -2.62 3.66
C ILE A 125 -2.64 -3.63 3.97
N PRO A 126 -2.60 -4.82 3.34
CA PRO A 126 -1.61 -5.84 3.68
C PRO A 126 -0.22 -5.51 3.12
N SER A 127 -0.14 -4.84 1.96
CA SER A 127 1.13 -4.59 1.28
C SER A 127 1.83 -3.29 1.70
N ILE A 128 1.10 -2.28 2.20
CA ILE A 128 1.64 -0.95 2.52
C ILE A 128 1.20 -0.46 3.89
N LEU A 129 -0.11 -0.35 4.14
CA LEU A 129 -0.61 0.46 5.26
C LEU A 129 -0.26 -0.16 6.61
N VAL A 130 -0.53 -1.46 6.79
CA VAL A 130 -0.15 -2.17 8.02
C VAL A 130 1.37 -2.34 8.14
N PRO A 131 2.10 -2.69 7.07
CA PRO A 131 3.57 -2.71 7.10
C PRO A 131 4.20 -1.38 7.53
N LEU A 132 3.72 -0.24 7.02
CA LEU A 132 4.25 1.07 7.39
C LEU A 132 3.97 1.45 8.85
N GLN A 133 2.80 1.08 9.37
CA GLN A 133 2.52 1.22 10.81
C GLN A 133 3.50 0.38 11.65
N ARG A 134 3.77 -0.86 11.22
CA ARG A 134 4.72 -1.76 11.89
C ARG A 134 6.14 -1.21 11.82
N PHE A 135 6.55 -0.73 10.65
CA PHE A 135 7.83 -0.10 10.43
C PHE A 135 7.99 1.09 11.37
N ALA A 136 7.04 2.03 11.40
CA ALA A 136 7.10 3.24 12.22
C ALA A 136 7.28 3.01 13.74
N ARG A 137 6.87 1.83 14.23
CA ARG A 137 7.04 1.36 15.62
C ARG A 137 8.33 0.59 15.85
N ASN A 138 9.00 0.17 14.78
CA ASN A 138 10.17 -0.68 14.86
C ASN A 138 11.37 0.13 15.43
N PRO A 139 11.97 -0.30 16.56
CA PRO A 139 13.08 0.44 17.16
C PRO A 139 14.33 0.50 16.28
N PHE A 140 14.48 -0.44 15.34
CA PHE A 140 15.60 -0.48 14.39
C PHE A 140 15.65 0.75 13.48
N ILE A 141 14.55 1.52 13.32
CA ILE A 141 14.58 2.78 12.57
C ILE A 141 15.66 3.74 13.11
N ASN A 142 15.87 3.80 14.43
CA ASN A 142 16.88 4.68 15.04
C ASN A 142 18.32 4.30 14.70
N GLN A 143 18.54 3.06 14.26
CA GLN A 143 19.84 2.58 13.79
C GLN A 143 20.08 2.96 12.34
N LEU A 144 19.03 3.31 11.60
CA LEU A 144 19.12 3.68 10.19
C LEU A 144 19.17 5.21 10.01
N PHE A 145 18.34 5.93 10.78
CA PHE A 145 18.03 7.35 10.55
C PHE A 145 18.04 8.16 11.84
N ASP A 146 18.26 9.47 11.73
CA ASP A 146 18.02 10.43 12.81
C ASP A 146 16.55 10.89 12.79
N ILE A 147 15.75 10.36 13.71
CA ILE A 147 14.29 10.56 13.75
C ILE A 147 13.89 11.96 14.23
N SER A 148 14.82 12.72 14.83
CA SER A 148 14.56 14.03 15.47
C SER A 148 14.10 15.14 14.49
N GLU A 149 14.16 14.88 13.19
CA GLU A 149 13.82 15.83 12.13
C GLU A 149 12.42 15.59 11.51
N PHE A 150 11.79 14.42 11.72
CA PHE A 150 10.55 14.06 11.02
C PHE A 150 9.33 14.90 11.41
N ASP A 151 9.25 15.31 12.68
CA ASP A 151 8.11 16.09 13.17
C ASP A 151 8.14 17.54 12.68
N LYS A 152 9.30 18.00 12.18
CA LYS A 152 9.51 19.38 11.71
C LYS A 152 9.06 19.57 10.26
N VAL A 153 8.96 18.51 9.47
CA VAL A 153 8.65 18.62 8.04
C VAL A 153 7.14 18.71 7.83
N VAL A 154 6.73 19.73 7.06
CA VAL A 154 5.33 19.95 6.74
C VAL A 154 4.92 19.00 5.62
N ILE A 155 3.76 18.37 5.79
CA ILE A 155 3.23 17.38 4.84
C ILE A 155 3.12 17.92 3.40
N SER A 156 2.82 19.21 3.23
CA SER A 156 2.75 19.87 1.91
C SER A 156 4.08 19.91 1.16
N GLU A 157 5.22 19.69 1.84
CA GLU A 157 6.57 19.68 1.26
C GLU A 157 6.95 18.27 0.74
N LEU A 158 6.11 17.26 1.03
CA LEU A 158 6.38 15.84 0.78
C LEU A 158 5.68 15.34 -0.48
N THR A 159 6.09 15.78 -1.68
CA THR A 159 5.39 15.36 -2.90
C THR A 159 6.26 15.14 -4.12
N VAL A 160 6.75 13.90 -4.31
CA VAL A 160 6.92 13.34 -5.66
C VAL A 160 6.52 11.85 -5.65
N ASN A 161 5.68 11.44 -6.60
CA ASN A 161 5.41 10.06 -7.04
C ASN A 161 4.85 9.00 -6.05
N HIS A 162 4.16 9.37 -4.96
CA HIS A 162 3.47 8.40 -4.07
C HIS A 162 1.96 8.65 -3.96
N SER A 163 1.15 7.76 -4.52
CA SER A 163 -0.30 7.89 -4.59
C SER A 163 -0.98 7.86 -3.21
N LEU A 164 -0.67 6.84 -2.40
CA LEU A 164 -1.19 6.65 -1.05
C LEU A 164 -0.67 7.71 -0.09
N ALA A 165 0.62 8.06 -0.17
CA ALA A 165 1.15 9.12 0.69
C ALA A 165 0.40 10.43 0.44
N LYS A 166 0.23 10.83 -0.83
CA LYS A 166 -0.56 12.02 -1.19
C LYS A 166 -2.00 11.93 -0.69
N PHE A 167 -2.65 10.78 -0.85
CA PHE A 167 -4.01 10.57 -0.32
C PHE A 167 -4.09 10.76 1.20
N PHE A 168 -3.24 10.08 1.97
CA PHE A 168 -3.27 10.17 3.43
C PHE A 168 -2.85 11.54 3.95
N PHE A 169 -1.95 12.22 3.24
CA PHE A 169 -1.55 13.59 3.52
C PHE A 169 -2.69 14.59 3.27
N ALA A 170 -3.46 14.41 2.20
CA ALA A 170 -4.68 15.17 1.97
C ALA A 170 -5.74 14.89 3.06
N MET A 171 -5.96 13.60 3.40
CA MET A 171 -6.86 13.20 4.50
C MET A 171 -6.45 13.81 5.84
N ASP A 172 -5.15 13.84 6.16
CA ASP A 172 -4.65 14.43 7.41
C ASP A 172 -4.91 15.95 7.46
N ASN A 173 -4.71 16.64 6.33
CA ASN A 173 -5.00 18.07 6.22
C ASN A 173 -6.51 18.35 6.40
N LEU A 174 -7.37 17.59 5.71
CA LEU A 174 -8.83 17.71 5.86
C LEU A 174 -9.28 17.40 7.29
N ASN A 175 -8.69 16.39 7.94
CA ASN A 175 -8.99 16.03 9.32
C ASN A 175 -8.65 17.17 10.30
N ARG A 176 -7.48 17.80 10.14
CA ARG A 176 -7.06 18.96 10.96
C ARG A 176 -7.99 20.16 10.80
N LYS A 177 -8.58 20.33 9.61
CA LYS A 177 -9.57 21.37 9.31
C LYS A 177 -10.99 21.00 9.76
N GLY A 178 -11.21 19.79 10.28
CA GLY A 178 -12.54 19.29 10.64
C GLY A 178 -13.45 19.05 9.43
N ALA A 179 -12.88 18.85 8.24
CA ALA A 179 -13.59 18.78 6.97
C ALA A 179 -13.89 17.33 6.50
N LEU A 180 -13.54 16.31 7.29
CA LEU A 180 -13.88 14.92 6.97
C LEU A 180 -15.36 14.63 7.25
N ASN A 181 -16.00 13.92 6.33
CA ASN A 181 -17.31 13.34 6.51
C ASN A 181 -17.23 12.06 7.37
N ASP A 182 -18.37 11.45 7.69
CA ASP A 182 -18.40 10.34 8.64
C ASP A 182 -17.87 9.04 8.05
N LYS A 183 -18.04 8.79 6.73
CA LYS A 183 -17.41 7.63 6.05
C LYS A 183 -15.90 7.73 5.98
N GLU A 184 -15.34 8.91 5.76
CA GLU A 184 -13.90 9.14 5.78
C GLU A 184 -13.32 8.89 7.17
N LYS A 185 -13.96 9.41 8.23
CA LYS A 185 -13.56 9.10 9.61
C LYS A 185 -13.69 7.61 9.92
N CYS A 186 -14.77 6.98 9.47
CA CYS A 186 -15.00 5.54 9.63
C CYS A 186 -13.88 4.73 8.96
N PHE A 187 -13.51 5.08 7.72
CA PHE A 187 -12.39 4.47 7.01
C PHE A 187 -11.09 4.58 7.79
N LEU A 188 -10.70 5.78 8.23
CA LEU A 188 -9.46 5.97 8.99
C LEU A 188 -9.42 5.13 10.26
N ASN A 189 -10.55 5.01 10.96
CA ASN A 189 -10.68 4.22 12.17
C ASN A 189 -10.57 2.70 11.93
N GLU A 190 -10.71 2.22 10.70
CA GLU A 190 -10.60 0.79 10.35
C GLU A 190 -9.18 0.38 9.93
N LEU A 191 -8.30 1.34 9.68
CA LEU A 191 -6.92 1.10 9.23
C LEU A 191 -5.92 0.79 10.35
N GLY A 192 -6.35 0.85 11.62
CA GLY A 192 -5.48 0.61 12.76
C GLY A 192 -4.93 1.91 13.35
N SER A 193 -3.62 2.00 13.54
CA SER A 193 -2.99 3.20 14.12
C SER A 193 -2.71 4.24 13.04
N TYR A 194 -3.62 5.19 12.91
CA TYR A 194 -3.50 6.29 11.96
C TYR A 194 -2.22 7.11 12.16
N ASN A 195 -1.85 7.40 13.42
CA ASN A 195 -0.63 8.16 13.72
C ASN A 195 0.65 7.44 13.27
N ASP A 196 0.73 6.12 13.49
CA ASP A 196 1.87 5.33 13.03
C ASP A 196 1.91 5.23 11.50
N LEU A 197 0.75 5.17 10.85
CA LEU A 197 0.66 5.19 9.39
C LEU A 197 1.21 6.50 8.82
N ILE A 198 0.76 7.64 9.32
CA ILE A 198 1.26 8.97 8.89
C ILE A 198 2.76 9.08 9.15
N LYS A 199 3.25 8.63 10.31
CA LYS A 199 4.68 8.58 10.61
C LYS A 199 5.44 7.73 9.60
N GLY A 200 4.96 6.51 9.30
CA GLY A 200 5.58 5.63 8.30
C GLY A 200 5.63 6.25 6.90
N LEU A 201 4.52 6.86 6.45
CA LEU A 201 4.44 7.54 5.16
C LEU A 201 5.37 8.74 5.05
N LYS A 202 5.51 9.52 6.13
CA LYS A 202 6.47 10.63 6.22
C LYS A 202 7.90 10.13 6.08
N ILE A 203 8.26 9.08 6.82
CA ILE A 203 9.63 8.51 6.77
C ILE A 203 9.97 8.08 5.34
N ILE A 204 9.12 7.28 4.69
CA ILE A 204 9.44 6.81 3.33
C ILE A 204 9.51 7.95 2.32
N THR A 205 8.70 9.00 2.48
CA THR A 205 8.70 10.12 1.54
C THR A 205 9.95 10.98 1.70
N LEU A 206 10.33 11.27 2.94
CA LEU A 206 11.56 12.00 3.25
C LEU A 206 12.81 11.24 2.81
N LEU A 207 12.81 9.90 2.92
CA LEU A 207 13.95 9.07 2.49
C LEU A 207 14.19 9.24 1.00
N LYS A 208 13.12 9.18 0.20
CA LYS A 208 13.24 9.31 -1.25
C LYS A 208 13.59 10.70 -1.75
N GLN A 209 13.36 11.72 -0.92
CA GLN A 209 13.80 13.09 -1.19
C GLN A 209 15.23 13.37 -0.71
N HIS A 210 15.92 12.39 -0.10
CA HIS A 210 17.20 12.57 0.59
C HIS A 210 17.18 13.65 1.68
N ASN A 211 16.00 13.90 2.24
CA ASN A 211 15.77 14.88 3.30
C ASN A 211 15.82 14.24 4.69
N ILE A 212 16.54 13.13 4.83
CA ILE A 212 16.76 12.44 6.10
C ILE A 212 18.25 12.30 6.36
N LYS A 213 18.66 12.70 7.55
CA LYS A 213 20.00 12.41 8.04
C LYS A 213 20.16 10.91 8.33
N LEU A 214 21.03 10.26 7.56
CA LEU A 214 21.38 8.86 7.71
C LEU A 214 22.48 8.67 8.77
N LYS A 215 22.52 7.50 9.41
CA LYS A 215 23.69 7.08 10.20
C LYS A 215 24.88 6.77 9.29
N ASP A 216 26.10 6.87 9.82
CA ASP A 216 27.33 6.77 9.02
C ASP A 216 27.42 5.49 8.17
N ASP A 217 27.16 4.32 8.77
CA ASP A 217 27.16 3.03 8.06
C ASP A 217 26.14 3.01 6.92
N VAL A 218 24.97 3.62 7.13
CA VAL A 218 23.90 3.71 6.13
C VAL A 218 24.26 4.71 5.03
N LYS A 219 24.94 5.81 5.38
CA LYS A 219 25.43 6.80 4.43
C LYS A 219 26.50 6.21 3.51
N LEU A 220 27.35 5.33 4.03
CA LEU A 220 28.33 4.58 3.22
C LEU A 220 27.63 3.70 2.17
N ILE A 221 26.55 3.00 2.57
CA ILE A 221 25.77 2.18 1.65
C ILE A 221 25.07 3.07 0.60
N GLU A 222 24.41 4.16 1.01
CA GLU A 222 23.78 5.11 0.09
C GLU A 222 24.78 5.60 -0.96
N ASN A 223 25.94 6.10 -0.53
CA ASN A 223 26.98 6.59 -1.43
C ASN A 223 27.47 5.50 -2.40
N PHE A 224 27.54 4.24 -1.95
CA PHE A 224 27.91 3.11 -2.81
C PHE A 224 26.88 2.89 -3.92
N PHE A 225 25.58 2.92 -3.63
CA PHE A 225 24.54 2.78 -4.65
C PHE A 225 24.52 3.97 -5.63
N GLU A 226 24.80 5.19 -5.17
CA GLU A 226 24.77 6.38 -6.04
C GLU A 226 25.97 6.50 -6.99
N SER A 227 27.17 6.18 -6.49
CA SER A 227 28.44 6.56 -7.14
C SER A 227 29.37 5.42 -7.55
N SER A 228 29.14 4.19 -7.08
CA SER A 228 30.05 3.07 -7.35
C SER A 228 29.95 2.56 -8.79
N GLU A 229 31.09 2.40 -9.46
CA GLU A 229 31.19 1.72 -10.76
C GLU A 229 30.95 0.21 -10.68
N LYS A 230 31.00 -0.37 -9.47
CA LYS A 230 30.74 -1.80 -9.26
C LYS A 230 29.24 -2.14 -9.31
N ILE A 231 28.38 -1.14 -9.23
CA ILE A 231 26.94 -1.32 -9.36
C ILE A 231 26.60 -1.49 -10.84
N TYR A 232 26.18 -2.70 -11.21
CA TYR A 232 25.86 -3.01 -12.59
C TYR A 232 24.55 -2.33 -12.99
N GLN A 233 24.58 -1.61 -14.11
CA GLN A 233 23.38 -0.99 -14.68
C GLN A 233 22.68 -1.97 -15.64
N PHE A 234 21.39 -2.21 -15.41
CA PHE A 234 20.53 -2.97 -16.32
C PHE A 234 19.67 -1.99 -17.14
N LEU A 235 18.34 -2.17 -17.17
CA LEU A 235 17.43 -1.13 -17.64
C LEU A 235 17.51 0.11 -16.75
N ASP A 236 17.14 -0.04 -15.47
CA ASP A 236 17.25 1.04 -14.50
C ASP A 236 18.65 1.01 -13.84
N LYS A 237 19.26 2.19 -13.68
CA LYS A 237 20.38 2.35 -12.75
C LYS A 237 19.80 2.23 -11.33
N PRO A 238 20.27 1.26 -10.52
CA PRO A 238 19.73 1.10 -9.18
C PRO A 238 20.16 2.30 -8.34
N HIS A 239 19.18 2.87 -7.65
CA HIS A 239 19.34 4.01 -6.76
C HIS A 239 19.25 3.52 -5.31
N SER A 240 19.83 4.26 -4.36
CA SER A 240 19.79 3.93 -2.93
C SER A 240 18.36 3.70 -2.37
N ASN A 241 17.36 4.31 -3.00
CA ASN A 241 15.94 4.08 -2.70
C ASN A 241 15.54 2.59 -2.75
N ILE A 242 16.05 1.83 -3.71
CA ILE A 242 15.76 0.39 -3.81
C ILE A 242 16.25 -0.33 -2.55
N PHE A 243 17.46 0.02 -2.10
CA PHE A 243 18.04 -0.54 -0.90
C PHE A 243 17.19 -0.22 0.34
N PHE A 244 16.78 1.04 0.51
CA PHE A 244 15.89 1.43 1.60
C PHE A 244 14.55 0.70 1.54
N ASP A 245 13.94 0.61 0.37
CA ASP A 245 12.66 -0.07 0.17
C ASP A 245 12.75 -1.56 0.55
N VAL A 246 13.88 -2.22 0.28
CA VAL A 246 14.12 -3.62 0.67
C VAL A 246 14.30 -3.74 2.18
N ILE A 247 15.07 -2.87 2.85
CA ILE A 247 15.20 -2.89 4.31
C ILE A 247 13.84 -2.65 4.97
N ILE A 248 13.11 -1.64 4.51
CA ILE A 248 11.81 -1.29 5.07
C ILE A 248 10.92 -2.52 5.03
N ASN A 249 10.84 -3.19 3.88
CA ASN A 249 10.02 -4.39 3.74
C ASN A 249 10.56 -5.61 4.50
N GLN A 250 11.88 -5.74 4.66
CA GLN A 250 12.49 -6.76 5.53
C GLN A 250 12.05 -6.60 7.00
N LEU A 251 11.96 -5.36 7.49
CA LEU A 251 11.55 -5.02 8.85
C LEU A 251 10.03 -4.95 9.03
N ALA A 252 9.31 -4.64 7.96
CA ALA A 252 7.89 -4.35 7.98
C ALA A 252 7.03 -5.58 7.64
N TYR A 253 7.57 -6.67 7.09
CA TYR A 253 6.84 -7.90 6.76
C TYR A 253 5.52 -7.62 5.99
N PRO A 254 5.61 -7.03 4.77
CA PRO A 254 4.45 -6.82 3.92
C PRO A 254 3.84 -8.13 3.42
N LEU A 255 2.57 -8.10 3.06
CA LEU A 255 1.90 -9.16 2.31
C LEU A 255 1.64 -8.63 0.89
N HIS A 256 2.50 -9.00 -0.06
CA HIS A 256 2.37 -8.63 -1.47
C HIS A 256 1.29 -9.46 -2.14
N TYR A 257 0.43 -8.81 -2.91
CA TYR A 257 -0.61 -9.49 -3.67
C TYR A 257 -0.08 -10.02 -4.99
N ASN A 258 -0.55 -11.19 -5.42
CA ASN A 258 -0.34 -11.69 -6.76
C ASN A 258 -1.40 -11.10 -7.70
N THR A 259 -0.96 -10.18 -8.55
CA THR A 259 -1.79 -9.42 -9.49
C THR A 259 -2.47 -10.30 -10.55
N GLU A 260 -1.76 -11.28 -11.11
CA GLU A 260 -2.30 -12.14 -12.19
C GLU A 260 -3.28 -13.20 -11.69
N GLN A 261 -3.14 -13.60 -10.43
CA GLN A 261 -3.97 -14.61 -9.78
C GLN A 261 -5.10 -14.00 -8.95
N ASN A 262 -5.26 -12.68 -8.97
CA ASN A 262 -6.39 -12.02 -8.35
C ASN A 262 -7.67 -12.26 -9.16
N ILE A 263 -8.73 -12.70 -8.49
CA ILE A 263 -10.02 -12.98 -9.12
C ILE A 263 -11.07 -12.10 -8.48
N ARG A 264 -11.88 -11.45 -9.31
CA ARG A 264 -12.87 -10.46 -8.88
C ARG A 264 -14.22 -10.78 -9.50
N TYR A 265 -15.24 -10.83 -8.65
CA TYR A 265 -16.61 -11.10 -9.05
C TYR A 265 -17.56 -10.04 -8.53
N LYS A 266 -18.66 -9.85 -9.26
CA LYS A 266 -19.85 -9.13 -8.82
C LYS A 266 -21.06 -10.02 -9.03
N TYR A 267 -21.94 -10.10 -8.04
CA TYR A 267 -23.15 -10.91 -8.13
C TYR A 267 -24.27 -10.31 -7.28
N MET A 268 -25.50 -10.79 -7.45
CA MET A 268 -26.66 -10.37 -6.68
C MET A 268 -27.02 -11.42 -5.63
N ALA A 269 -26.89 -11.06 -4.36
CA ALA A 269 -27.37 -11.86 -3.23
C ALA A 269 -28.76 -11.36 -2.82
N LYS A 270 -29.81 -12.11 -3.15
CA LYS A 270 -31.22 -11.68 -3.00
C LYS A 270 -31.49 -10.39 -3.77
N SER A 271 -31.39 -9.23 -3.11
CA SER A 271 -31.59 -7.90 -3.70
C SER A 271 -30.38 -6.98 -3.50
N THR A 272 -29.27 -7.51 -2.98
CA THR A 272 -28.07 -6.74 -2.66
C THR A 272 -26.95 -7.10 -3.64
N SER A 273 -26.37 -6.08 -4.26
CA SER A 273 -25.17 -6.19 -5.09
C SER A 273 -23.97 -6.50 -4.19
N MET A 274 -23.21 -7.56 -4.52
CA MET A 274 -22.08 -8.06 -3.74
C MET A 274 -20.81 -8.05 -4.57
N TYR A 275 -19.69 -7.74 -3.92
CA TYR A 275 -18.35 -7.68 -4.48
C TYR A 275 -17.47 -8.73 -3.80
N MET A 276 -17.03 -9.72 -4.57
CA MET A 276 -16.13 -10.76 -4.08
C MET A 276 -14.74 -10.64 -4.70
N ASP A 277 -13.71 -10.63 -3.87
CA ASP A 277 -12.31 -10.60 -4.27
C ASP A 277 -11.58 -11.79 -3.65
N ILE A 278 -10.86 -12.53 -4.49
CA ILE A 278 -9.97 -13.61 -4.10
C ILE A 278 -8.55 -13.12 -4.36
N THR A 279 -7.80 -12.86 -3.29
CA THR A 279 -6.44 -12.33 -3.38
C THR A 279 -5.45 -13.27 -2.72
N ILE A 280 -4.42 -13.66 -3.49
CA ILE A 280 -3.28 -14.42 -3.00
C ILE A 280 -2.22 -13.43 -2.52
N TYR A 281 -1.70 -13.65 -1.33
CA TYR A 281 -0.65 -12.86 -0.71
C TYR A 281 0.60 -13.69 -0.46
N ASP A 282 1.76 -13.05 -0.55
CA ASP A 282 3.07 -13.60 -0.24
C ASP A 282 3.91 -12.52 0.47
N GLU A 283 4.57 -12.88 1.57
CA GLU A 283 5.51 -12.02 2.28
C GLU A 283 6.81 -11.79 1.49
N CYS A 284 7.06 -12.56 0.43
CA CYS A 284 8.26 -12.50 -0.40
C CYS A 284 9.56 -12.52 0.42
N ARG A 285 9.55 -13.24 1.55
CA ARG A 285 10.70 -13.33 2.47
C ARG A 285 11.97 -13.81 1.79
N TYR A 286 11.84 -14.69 0.79
CA TYR A 286 12.95 -15.16 -0.03
C TYR A 286 13.67 -14.03 -0.79
N ILE A 287 13.05 -12.87 -1.02
CA ILE A 287 13.73 -11.67 -1.57
C ILE A 287 14.39 -10.88 -0.44
N TYR A 288 13.65 -10.63 0.65
CA TYR A 288 14.11 -9.75 1.74
C TYR A 288 15.18 -10.37 2.63
N GLU A 289 15.17 -11.68 2.82
CA GLU A 289 16.14 -12.42 3.63
C GLU A 289 17.45 -12.67 2.88
N TRP A 290 17.46 -12.42 1.56
CA TRP A 290 18.70 -12.34 0.79
C TRP A 290 19.46 -11.04 1.07
N LEU A 291 18.82 -9.98 1.59
CA LEU A 291 19.57 -8.80 1.98
C LEU A 291 20.45 -9.12 3.20
N PRO A 292 21.80 -9.01 3.10
CA PRO A 292 22.68 -9.34 4.19
C PRO A 292 22.63 -8.28 5.31
N ALA A 293 23.33 -8.55 6.42
CA ALA A 293 23.46 -7.57 7.49
C ALA A 293 24.06 -6.24 6.97
N LEU A 294 23.70 -5.12 7.62
CA LEU A 294 24.02 -3.77 7.13
C LEU A 294 25.48 -3.59 6.68
N HIS A 295 26.43 -4.02 7.52
CA HIS A 295 27.87 -3.91 7.28
C HIS A 295 28.41 -4.77 6.11
N GLN A 296 27.61 -5.72 5.61
CA GLN A 296 27.99 -6.63 4.51
C GLN A 296 27.34 -6.27 3.18
N ILE A 297 26.45 -5.27 3.15
CA ILE A 297 25.71 -4.94 1.92
C ILE A 297 26.65 -4.50 0.82
N VAL A 298 27.59 -3.61 1.12
CA VAL A 298 28.56 -3.13 0.14
C VAL A 298 29.30 -4.33 -0.48
N SER A 299 29.92 -5.18 0.34
CA SER A 299 30.68 -6.34 -0.18
C SER A 299 29.83 -7.33 -0.96
N ALA A 300 28.57 -7.57 -0.54
CA ALA A 300 27.65 -8.43 -1.27
C ALA A 300 27.30 -7.85 -2.65
N PHE A 301 27.02 -6.54 -2.73
CA PHE A 301 26.70 -5.88 -3.99
C PHE A 301 27.94 -5.59 -4.85
N GLU A 302 29.18 -5.75 -4.36
CA GLU A 302 30.35 -5.79 -5.26
C GLU A 302 30.39 -7.08 -6.11
N ASN A 303 29.72 -8.14 -5.66
CA ASN A 303 29.61 -9.37 -6.43
C ASN A 303 28.53 -9.22 -7.51
N SER A 304 28.95 -9.24 -8.77
CA SER A 304 28.04 -9.13 -9.92
C SER A 304 26.97 -10.22 -9.91
N SER A 305 27.35 -11.49 -9.70
CA SER A 305 26.41 -12.62 -9.69
C SER A 305 25.31 -12.43 -8.64
N TRP A 306 25.66 -11.83 -7.50
CA TRP A 306 24.69 -11.48 -6.48
C TRP A 306 23.71 -10.40 -6.92
N GLN A 307 24.23 -9.32 -7.50
CA GLN A 307 23.40 -8.25 -8.07
C GLN A 307 22.44 -8.80 -9.14
N TYR A 308 22.90 -9.71 -10.01
CA TYR A 308 22.05 -10.34 -11.01
C TYR A 308 20.87 -11.05 -10.36
N VAL A 309 21.10 -12.03 -9.50
CA VAL A 309 20.00 -12.84 -8.96
C VAL A 309 19.05 -12.00 -8.10
N PHE A 310 19.60 -11.16 -7.22
CA PHE A 310 18.78 -10.33 -6.34
C PHE A 310 17.91 -9.34 -7.12
N ARG A 311 18.48 -8.63 -8.10
CA ARG A 311 17.73 -7.61 -8.84
C ARG A 311 16.69 -8.22 -9.79
N PHE A 312 16.95 -9.38 -10.39
CA PHE A 312 15.94 -10.08 -11.20
C PHE A 312 14.77 -10.60 -10.34
N ALA A 313 15.03 -11.09 -9.13
CA ALA A 313 13.95 -11.45 -8.21
C ALA A 313 13.11 -10.21 -7.82
N LEU A 314 13.78 -9.08 -7.53
CA LEU A 314 13.11 -7.83 -7.21
C LEU A 314 12.30 -7.25 -8.38
N ASP A 315 12.81 -7.37 -9.61
CA ASP A 315 12.12 -6.92 -10.83
C ASP A 315 10.76 -7.61 -11.01
N GLY A 316 10.65 -8.90 -10.70
CA GLY A 316 9.38 -9.61 -10.68
C GLY A 316 8.38 -9.00 -9.68
N LEU A 317 8.86 -8.63 -8.49
CA LEU A 317 8.03 -7.94 -7.49
C LEU A 317 7.66 -6.51 -7.90
N VAL A 318 8.56 -5.77 -8.55
CA VAL A 318 8.28 -4.44 -9.11
C VAL A 318 7.15 -4.52 -10.12
N LYS A 319 7.26 -5.45 -11.09
CA LYS A 319 6.31 -5.60 -12.20
C LYS A 319 4.94 -6.11 -11.78
N SER A 320 4.86 -6.86 -10.68
CA SER A 320 3.56 -7.28 -10.14
C SER A 320 2.73 -6.09 -9.65
N ARG A 321 3.37 -5.05 -9.10
CA ARG A 321 2.67 -3.96 -8.38
C ARG A 321 2.71 -2.59 -9.05
N LYS A 322 3.62 -2.37 -10.01
CA LYS A 322 3.93 -1.06 -10.63
C LYS A 322 2.71 -0.25 -11.08
N ARG A 323 1.65 -0.91 -11.56
CA ARG A 323 0.42 -0.25 -12.04
C ARG A 323 -0.53 0.21 -10.94
N TYR A 324 -0.40 -0.36 -9.74
CA TYR A 324 -1.40 -0.20 -8.67
C TYR A 324 -0.82 0.46 -7.42
N ASN A 325 0.51 0.43 -7.29
CA ASN A 325 1.24 0.95 -6.16
C ASN A 325 2.61 1.52 -6.58
N ASN A 326 2.90 2.75 -6.16
CA ASN A 326 4.15 3.45 -6.46
C ASN A 326 4.94 3.87 -5.20
N GLU A 327 4.52 3.41 -4.02
CA GLU A 327 5.13 3.77 -2.73
C GLU A 327 6.52 3.14 -2.52
N PHE A 328 6.86 2.07 -3.26
CA PHE A 328 8.14 1.36 -3.12
C PHE A 328 8.67 0.89 -4.49
N PHE A 329 9.96 0.61 -4.53
CA PHE A 329 10.73 0.01 -5.62
C PHE A 329 10.75 0.84 -6.90
N PHE A 330 10.83 2.16 -6.75
CA PHE A 330 11.09 3.05 -7.88
C PHE A 330 12.46 2.71 -8.50
N GLN A 331 12.54 2.70 -9.83
CA GLN A 331 13.75 2.29 -10.59
C GLN A 331 14.23 0.86 -10.30
N GLY A 332 13.36 -0.02 -9.82
CA GLY A 332 13.69 -1.42 -9.55
C GLY A 332 13.75 -2.32 -10.78
N SER A 333 13.49 -1.81 -12.00
CA SER A 333 13.31 -2.67 -13.17
C SER A 333 14.65 -3.06 -13.80
N VAL A 334 14.77 -4.32 -14.17
CA VAL A 334 15.97 -4.89 -14.78
C VAL A 334 15.78 -5.09 -16.28
N VAL A 335 14.59 -5.53 -16.71
CA VAL A 335 14.25 -5.78 -18.11
C VAL A 335 13.07 -4.90 -18.51
N PRO A 336 13.04 -4.29 -19.71
CA PRO A 336 11.92 -3.46 -20.12
C PRO A 336 10.62 -4.25 -20.24
N SER A 337 9.51 -3.60 -19.91
CA SER A 337 8.16 -4.19 -19.98
C SER A 337 7.69 -4.51 -21.40
N SER A 338 8.48 -4.18 -22.42
CA SER A 338 8.26 -4.59 -23.81
C SER A 338 8.63 -6.06 -24.07
N VAL A 339 9.40 -6.69 -23.17
CA VAL A 339 9.71 -8.12 -23.23
C VAL A 339 8.58 -8.90 -22.58
N ASP A 340 8.03 -9.88 -23.29
CA ASP A 340 6.77 -10.55 -22.94
C ASP A 340 6.76 -11.20 -21.55
N GLU A 341 7.84 -11.89 -21.16
CA GLU A 341 8.00 -12.53 -19.86
C GLU A 341 8.12 -11.53 -18.70
N PHE A 342 8.40 -10.27 -19.03
CA PHE A 342 8.77 -9.19 -18.14
C PHE A 342 7.77 -8.02 -18.22
N LYS A 343 6.58 -8.25 -18.77
CA LYS A 343 5.49 -7.28 -18.80
C LYS A 343 5.03 -6.91 -17.39
N ASP A 344 4.60 -5.65 -17.26
CA ASP A 344 3.88 -5.20 -16.07
C ASP A 344 2.58 -5.99 -15.95
N LYS A 345 2.28 -6.48 -14.75
CA LYS A 345 1.11 -7.34 -14.53
C LYS A 345 -0.15 -6.51 -14.35
N GLU A 346 -1.27 -7.05 -14.84
CA GLU A 346 -2.58 -6.41 -14.76
C GLU A 346 -3.57 -7.34 -14.06
N ILE A 347 -4.44 -6.74 -13.25
CA ILE A 347 -5.54 -7.41 -12.57
C ILE A 347 -6.66 -7.62 -13.58
N ARG A 348 -7.22 -8.82 -13.58
CA ARG A 348 -8.36 -9.15 -14.44
C ARG A 348 -9.58 -8.33 -14.07
N ASP A 349 -10.35 -7.91 -15.06
CA ASP A 349 -11.61 -7.19 -14.84
C ASP A 349 -12.58 -7.99 -13.96
N ARG A 350 -13.40 -7.26 -13.22
CA ARG A 350 -14.43 -7.86 -12.37
C ARG A 350 -15.50 -8.52 -13.24
N VAL A 351 -15.72 -9.82 -13.02
CA VAL A 351 -16.70 -10.61 -13.78
C VAL A 351 -18.07 -10.54 -13.09
N ASN A 352 -19.11 -10.17 -13.83
CA ASN A 352 -20.49 -10.24 -13.34
C ASN A 352 -21.00 -11.68 -13.47
N ILE A 353 -21.43 -12.30 -12.36
CA ILE A 353 -22.01 -13.66 -12.32
C ILE A 353 -23.52 -13.60 -12.03
N ASN A 354 -24.21 -12.61 -12.60
CA ASN A 354 -25.66 -12.49 -12.46
C ASN A 354 -26.42 -13.40 -13.42
#